data_AF-A0A6C0DND1-F1
#
_entry.id   AF-A0A6C0DND1-F1
#
_cell.length_a   1.000
_cell.length_b   1.000
_cell.length_c   1.000
_cell.angle_alpha   90.00
_cell.angle_beta   90.00
_cell.angle_gamma   90.00
#
_symmetry.space_group_name_H-M   'P 1'
#
loop_
_entity.id
_entity.type
_entity.pdbx_description
1 polymer ?
#
loop_
_entity_poly.entity_id
_entity_poly.type
_entity_poly.pdbx_seq_one_letter_code
_entity_poly.pdbx_strand_id
1 'polypeptide(L)'
;MGAVLSFFKQLGTEVGTAIGTGQVRNLSVFQHLMQLLIMMVLIVGLSFYVYYVIKDCAKEPRTSQPAVALAIQNRTVKYVGSGKDVFWEGAKGWNGLLSQLQGRQNYLINLCPLTMHLAGYMGPFDNGIFQPALFLQKALRAGCRSFVLPISTYKDDNKRPPIWPYSGKPAIVCRNTTGNIVSMNGISVFDFTKALSQYYTANGAQAKEPLLLFLHQVDPYVPDPVKEERQYAMFMHQIALDLEPIRNRCLKTIGQLGSVVGATKENDLLTNVELSQFVDKIIIFTNFNIKICVKDAYAGLTPSLYEYANFNYLPVVESQVTQGITVGSRMLRMTDISGSKVNWTDQSRAVWHSTLLDDPSIVPSPAQAFNAMLTGIQCVPISYFSNVEYTKPIWETWDGYAWKLKEPATRFTKPDSIVPAKPGEQMNARASPELQPGQVKIGE
;
A
#
# COMPACT_ATOMS: atom_id res chain seq x y z
N MET A 1 16.67 -24.52 48.23
CA MET A 1 17.67 -25.55 47.84
C MET A 1 18.14 -26.39 49.03
N GLY A 2 18.52 -25.79 50.17
CA GLY A 2 19.00 -26.53 51.36
C GLY A 2 18.01 -27.57 51.94
N ALA A 3 16.73 -27.24 52.05
CA ALA A 3 15.71 -28.17 52.55
C ALA A 3 15.41 -29.34 51.60
N VAL A 4 15.59 -29.14 50.29
CA VAL A 4 15.41 -30.19 49.28
C VAL A 4 16.57 -31.20 49.37
N LEU A 5 17.80 -30.71 49.52
CA LEU A 5 18.98 -31.55 49.69
C LEU A 5 18.96 -32.35 51.00
N SER A 6 18.44 -31.79 52.10
CA SER A 6 18.30 -32.54 53.36
C SER A 6 17.26 -33.65 53.25
N PHE A 7 16.14 -33.39 52.56
CA PHE A 7 15.11 -34.39 52.29
C PHE A 7 15.66 -35.57 51.49
N PHE A 8 16.42 -35.32 50.42
CA PHE A 8 17.05 -36.39 49.63
C PHE A 8 18.06 -37.22 50.42
N LYS A 9 18.83 -36.58 51.32
CA LYS A 9 19.76 -37.29 52.21
C LYS A 9 19.03 -38.22 53.17
N GLN A 10 17.93 -37.74 53.77
CA GLN A 10 17.13 -38.52 54.69
C GLN A 10 16.44 -39.71 53.98
N LEU A 11 15.88 -39.46 52.80
CA LEU A 11 15.24 -40.49 51.96
C LEU A 11 16.24 -41.58 51.55
N GLY A 12 17.47 -41.20 51.16
CA GLY A 12 18.52 -42.16 50.82
C GLY A 12 18.95 -43.04 52.01
N THR A 13 18.92 -42.49 53.22
CA THR A 13 19.28 -43.20 54.45
C THR A 13 18.24 -44.25 54.81
N GLU A 14 16.95 -43.91 54.71
CA GLU A 14 15.82 -44.80 54.99
C GLU A 14 15.69 -45.92 53.94
N VAL A 15 15.94 -45.62 52.66
CA VAL A 15 15.96 -46.63 51.58
C VAL A 15 17.11 -47.63 51.78
N GLY A 16 18.29 -47.15 52.18
CA GLY A 16 19.43 -48.02 52.47
C GLY A 16 19.17 -49.00 53.63
N THR A 17 18.42 -48.57 54.65
CA THR A 17 18.05 -49.43 55.80
C THR A 17 16.97 -50.45 55.43
N ALA A 18 16.02 -50.09 54.57
CA ALA A 18 14.97 -51.00 54.09
C ALA A 18 15.50 -52.13 53.19
N ILE A 19 16.53 -51.85 52.37
CA ILE A 19 17.17 -52.87 51.51
C ILE A 19 17.98 -53.88 52.35
N GLY A 20 18.65 -53.42 53.42
CA GLY A 20 19.48 -54.28 54.28
C GLY A 20 18.70 -55.28 55.15
N THR A 21 17.39 -55.12 55.33
CA THR A 21 16.56 -55.94 56.24
C THR A 21 15.69 -56.98 55.53
N GLY A 22 15.80 -57.13 54.20
CA GLY A 22 15.16 -58.23 53.45
C GLY A 22 13.63 -58.21 53.37
N GLN A 23 12.96 -57.11 53.76
CA GLN A 23 11.51 -56.98 53.66
C GLN A 23 11.06 -56.51 52.27
N VAL A 24 11.13 -57.40 51.28
CA VAL A 24 10.70 -57.13 49.89
C VAL A 24 9.18 -57.33 49.70
N ARG A 25 8.35 -56.81 50.62
CA ARG A 25 6.87 -56.78 50.43
C ARG A 25 6.33 -55.43 49.96
N ASN A 26 7.16 -54.39 49.86
CA ASN A 26 6.73 -53.02 49.54
C ASN A 26 7.33 -52.47 48.22
N LEU A 27 7.59 -53.34 47.23
CA LEU A 27 8.08 -52.90 45.92
C LEU A 27 7.09 -51.96 45.21
N SER A 28 5.79 -52.15 45.43
CA SER A 28 4.73 -51.26 44.91
C SER A 28 4.80 -49.87 45.54
N VAL A 29 5.01 -49.78 46.86
CA VAL A 29 5.13 -48.50 47.58
C VAL A 29 6.35 -47.72 47.09
N PHE A 30 7.48 -48.41 46.87
CA PHE A 30 8.68 -47.80 46.32
C PHE A 30 8.45 -47.25 44.90
N GLN A 31 7.77 -48.00 44.03
CA GLN A 31 7.42 -47.53 42.69
C GLN A 31 6.51 -46.29 42.72
N HIS A 32 5.53 -46.24 43.62
CA HIS A 32 4.63 -45.08 43.75
C HIS A 32 5.37 -43.84 44.26
N LEU A 33 6.30 -44.01 45.21
CA LEU A 33 7.15 -42.92 45.70
C LEU A 33 8.09 -42.40 44.60
N MET A 34 8.66 -43.29 43.79
CA MET A 34 9.48 -42.89 42.63
C MET A 34 8.66 -42.14 41.58
N GLN A 35 7.46 -42.60 41.24
CA GLN A 35 6.57 -41.91 40.30
C GLN A 35 6.18 -40.51 40.80
N LEU A 36 5.85 -40.37 42.08
CA LEU A 36 5.57 -39.06 42.69
C LEU A 36 6.77 -38.12 42.61
N LEU A 37 7.97 -38.64 42.87
CA LEU A 37 9.20 -37.85 42.78
C LEU A 37 9.48 -37.36 41.36
N ILE A 38 9.31 -38.23 40.35
CA ILE A 38 9.48 -37.87 38.93
C ILE A 38 8.47 -36.79 38.52
N MET A 39 7.19 -36.94 38.90
CA MET A 39 6.18 -35.91 38.63
C MET A 39 6.55 -34.57 39.26
N MET A 40 7.03 -34.58 40.51
CA MET A 40 7.38 -33.36 41.21
C MET A 40 8.55 -32.64 40.52
N VAL A 41 9.55 -33.38 40.04
CA VAL A 41 10.67 -32.81 39.25
C VAL A 41 10.18 -32.23 37.92
N LEU A 42 9.27 -32.92 37.22
CA LEU A 42 8.68 -32.42 35.97
C LEU A 42 7.87 -31.14 36.17
N ILE A 43 7.06 -31.06 37.24
CA ILE A 43 6.27 -29.86 37.56
C ILE A 43 7.18 -28.67 37.86
N VAL A 44 8.23 -28.87 38.65
CA VAL A 44 9.21 -27.83 38.96
C VAL A 44 9.97 -27.39 37.71
N GLY A 45 10.40 -28.34 36.87
CA GLY A 45 11.06 -28.06 35.59
C GLY A 45 10.18 -27.26 34.63
N LEU A 46 8.90 -27.63 34.50
CA LEU A 46 7.93 -26.93 33.66
C LEU A 46 7.65 -25.52 34.18
N SER A 47 7.50 -25.37 35.50
CA SER A 47 7.29 -24.07 36.14
C SER A 47 8.49 -23.13 35.95
N PHE A 48 9.71 -23.67 36.02
CA PHE A 48 10.94 -22.92 35.78
C PHE A 48 11.08 -22.52 34.30
N TYR A 49 10.74 -23.43 33.38
CA TYR A 49 10.69 -23.14 31.94
C TYR A 49 9.69 -22.03 31.63
N VAL A 50 8.46 -22.12 32.14
CA VAL A 50 7.42 -21.09 31.98
C VAL A 50 7.87 -19.75 32.55
N TYR A 51 8.48 -19.74 33.75
CA TYR A 51 9.03 -18.53 34.35
C TYR A 51 10.11 -17.88 33.46
N TYR A 52 11.03 -18.67 32.90
CA TYR A 52 12.08 -18.16 32.01
C TYR A 52 11.50 -17.60 30.72
N VAL A 53 10.55 -18.31 30.09
CA VAL A 53 9.86 -17.83 28.88
C VAL A 53 9.15 -16.51 29.15
N ILE A 54 8.41 -16.38 30.27
CA ILE A 54 7.73 -15.14 30.65
C ILE A 54 8.75 -14.01 30.90
N LYS A 55 9.85 -14.31 31.59
CA LYS A 55 10.90 -13.33 31.91
C LYS A 55 11.65 -12.84 30.68
N ASP A 56 11.91 -13.72 29.71
CA ASP A 56 12.59 -13.35 28.46
C ASP A 56 11.63 -12.63 27.50
N CYS A 57 10.34 -12.98 27.48
CA CYS A 57 9.30 -12.18 26.81
C CYS A 57 9.16 -10.77 27.39
N ALA A 58 9.44 -10.58 28.69
CA ALA A 58 9.38 -9.27 29.36
C ALA A 58 10.62 -8.38 29.14
N LYS A 59 11.70 -8.92 28.54
CA LYS A 59 12.98 -8.21 28.37
C LYS A 59 13.17 -7.49 27.03
N GLU A 60 12.20 -7.50 26.12
CA GLU A 60 12.31 -6.64 24.93
C GLU A 60 12.01 -5.18 25.30
N PRO A 61 12.99 -4.25 25.26
CA PRO A 61 12.81 -2.88 25.73
C PRO A 61 12.22 -1.94 24.67
N ARG A 62 11.61 -2.46 23.58
CA ARG A 62 11.25 -1.63 22.42
C ARG A 62 9.83 -1.06 22.43
N THR A 63 8.95 -1.50 23.32
CA THR A 63 7.67 -0.82 23.51
C THR A 63 7.83 0.24 24.59
N SER A 64 7.97 1.49 24.16
CA SER A 64 7.67 2.61 25.06
C SER A 64 6.33 2.35 25.74
N GLN A 65 6.25 2.51 27.07
CA GLN A 65 4.99 2.31 27.80
C GLN A 65 3.87 3.11 27.11
N PRO A 66 2.62 2.63 27.06
CA PRO A 66 1.52 3.33 26.39
C PRO A 66 1.40 4.83 26.75
N ALA A 67 1.73 5.17 28.00
CA ALA A 67 1.78 6.56 28.47
C ALA A 67 2.89 7.40 27.81
N VAL A 68 4.04 6.81 27.49
CA VAL A 68 5.16 7.45 26.79
C VAL A 68 4.83 7.64 25.31
N ALA A 69 4.22 6.63 24.67
CA ALA A 69 3.73 6.76 23.30
C ALA A 69 2.67 7.87 23.18
N LEU A 70 1.71 7.92 24.11
CA LEU A 70 0.69 8.97 24.16
C LEU A 70 1.29 10.36 24.49
N ALA A 71 2.29 10.44 25.37
CA ALA A 71 2.97 11.69 25.69
C ALA A 71 3.80 12.21 24.51
N ILE A 72 4.50 11.33 23.78
CA ILE A 72 5.21 11.68 22.55
C ILE A 72 4.21 12.09 21.47
N GLN A 73 3.09 11.36 21.34
CA GLN A 73 1.99 11.71 20.45
C GLN A 73 1.49 13.13 20.70
N ASN A 74 1.20 13.48 21.95
CA ASN A 74 0.73 14.80 22.35
C ASN A 74 1.78 15.90 22.13
N ARG A 75 3.07 15.59 22.35
CA ARG A 75 4.17 16.52 22.06
C ARG A 75 4.32 16.75 20.55
N THR A 76 4.34 15.70 19.74
CA THR A 76 4.46 15.79 18.27
C THR A 76 3.29 16.57 17.68
N VAL A 77 2.06 16.37 18.16
CA VAL A 77 0.90 17.18 17.78
C VAL A 77 1.12 18.66 18.10
N LYS A 78 1.68 18.96 19.27
CA LYS A 78 1.98 20.34 19.69
C LYS A 78 3.04 20.99 18.80
N TYR A 79 4.13 20.28 18.48
CA TYR A 79 5.18 20.77 17.58
C TYR A 79 4.69 20.97 16.14
N VAL A 80 3.94 20.00 15.60
CA VAL A 80 3.40 20.08 14.24
C VAL A 80 2.22 21.06 14.15
N GLY A 81 1.51 21.30 15.26
CA GLY A 81 0.45 22.32 15.38
C GLY A 81 0.99 23.75 15.57
N SER A 82 2.18 23.92 16.15
CA SER A 82 2.83 25.24 16.34
C SER A 82 3.58 25.75 15.11
N GLY A 83 3.85 24.89 14.13
CA GLY A 83 4.43 25.31 12.85
C GLY A 83 3.40 26.08 12.04
N LYS A 84 3.43 27.41 12.14
CA LYS A 84 2.77 28.31 11.17
C LYS A 84 3.15 27.85 9.75
N ASP A 85 2.15 27.39 9.01
CA ASP A 85 1.95 27.64 7.58
C ASP A 85 3.18 27.48 6.68
N VAL A 86 3.86 26.33 6.73
CA VAL A 86 5.04 26.13 5.86
C VAL A 86 4.65 25.87 4.40
N PHE A 87 3.39 25.58 4.07
CA PHE A 87 3.01 25.21 2.70
C PHE A 87 1.64 25.75 2.27
N TRP A 88 1.69 26.50 1.17
CA TRP A 88 0.63 27.04 0.31
C TRP A 88 -0.81 26.73 0.74
N GLU A 89 -1.38 27.59 1.59
CA GLU A 89 -2.83 27.78 1.57
C GLU A 89 -3.19 28.44 0.23
N GLY A 90 -4.09 27.81 -0.56
CA GLY A 90 -4.53 28.35 -1.85
C GLY A 90 -3.98 27.64 -3.09
N ALA A 91 -3.65 26.35 -2.98
CA ALA A 91 -3.28 25.54 -4.14
C ALA A 91 -4.29 25.73 -5.30
N LYS A 92 -3.76 26.05 -6.48
CA LYS A 92 -4.57 26.35 -7.66
C LYS A 92 -5.33 25.10 -8.08
N GLY A 93 -6.61 25.27 -8.42
CA GLY A 93 -7.45 24.16 -8.86
C GLY A 93 -7.02 23.61 -10.22
N TRP A 94 -7.24 22.32 -10.44
CA TRP A 94 -6.89 21.61 -11.67
C TRP A 94 -7.54 22.22 -12.93
N ASN A 95 -8.60 23.03 -12.83
CA ASN A 95 -9.25 23.67 -13.98
C ASN A 95 -8.30 24.59 -14.75
N GLY A 96 -7.40 25.30 -14.04
CA GLY A 96 -6.37 26.12 -14.69
C GLY A 96 -5.27 25.30 -15.36
N LEU A 97 -5.09 24.04 -14.95
CA LEU A 97 -4.19 23.07 -15.59
C LEU A 97 -4.87 22.45 -16.83
N LEU A 98 -6.16 22.10 -16.72
CA LEU A 98 -6.96 21.56 -17.83
C LEU A 98 -7.03 22.53 -19.01
N SER A 99 -7.10 23.84 -18.76
CA SER A 99 -7.08 24.84 -19.83
C SER A 99 -5.76 24.93 -20.60
N GLN A 100 -4.67 24.36 -20.08
CA GLN A 100 -3.36 24.32 -20.75
C GLN A 100 -3.20 23.08 -21.64
N LEU A 101 -4.05 22.06 -21.47
CA LEU A 101 -4.01 20.87 -22.28
C LEU A 101 -4.72 21.12 -23.62
N GLN A 102 -4.05 20.76 -24.71
CA GLN A 102 -4.74 20.62 -26.00
C GLN A 102 -5.80 19.52 -25.86
N GLY A 103 -6.93 19.63 -26.55
CA GLY A 103 -8.07 18.71 -26.38
C GLY A 103 -7.72 17.22 -26.50
N ARG A 104 -6.66 16.89 -27.26
CA ARG A 104 -6.16 15.51 -27.48
C ARG A 104 -5.15 15.01 -26.44
N GLN A 105 -4.92 15.78 -25.38
CA GLN A 105 -4.00 15.46 -24.28
C GLN A 105 -4.73 15.40 -22.93
N ASN A 106 -6.06 15.54 -22.92
CA ASN A 106 -6.89 15.63 -21.71
C ASN A 106 -7.15 14.26 -21.05
N TYR A 107 -6.09 13.54 -20.69
CA TYR A 107 -6.15 12.16 -20.20
C TYR A 107 -5.32 11.97 -18.93
N LEU A 108 -5.72 11.00 -18.08
CA LEU A 108 -5.08 10.72 -16.79
C LEU A 108 -3.58 10.47 -16.94
N ILE A 109 -3.16 9.78 -18.01
CA ILE A 109 -1.75 9.46 -18.27
C ILE A 109 -0.82 10.67 -18.32
N ASN A 110 -1.34 11.87 -18.61
CA ASN A 110 -0.56 13.11 -18.75
C ASN A 110 -0.42 13.89 -17.44
N LEU A 111 -1.00 13.39 -16.35
CA LEU A 111 -0.94 14.04 -15.05
C LEU A 111 0.15 13.43 -14.16
N CYS A 112 0.86 14.29 -13.45
CA CYS A 112 1.83 13.96 -12.41
C CYS A 112 1.29 14.48 -11.06
N PRO A 113 0.62 13.64 -10.25
CA PRO A 113 0.08 14.05 -8.95
C PRO A 113 1.17 14.30 -7.91
N LEU A 114 0.96 15.30 -7.05
CA LEU A 114 1.71 15.41 -5.81
C LEU A 114 1.36 14.21 -4.90
N THR A 115 2.34 13.32 -4.72
CA THR A 115 2.15 11.99 -4.12
C THR A 115 2.84 11.88 -2.77
N MET A 116 2.10 11.47 -1.75
CA MET A 116 2.62 11.28 -0.40
C MET A 116 2.91 9.82 -0.09
N HIS A 117 4.15 9.54 0.31
CA HIS A 117 4.56 8.26 0.87
C HIS A 117 4.15 8.15 2.35
N LEU A 118 3.97 6.92 2.85
CA LEU A 118 3.59 6.63 4.24
C LEU A 118 2.38 7.47 4.69
N ALA A 119 1.29 7.41 3.91
CA ALA A 119 0.13 8.25 4.16
C ALA A 119 -0.42 8.06 5.59
N GLY A 120 -0.58 9.17 6.31
CA GLY A 120 -0.98 9.19 7.72
C GLY A 120 0.19 9.34 8.70
N TYR A 121 1.43 9.19 8.28
CA TYR A 121 2.61 9.24 9.14
C TYR A 121 3.06 10.68 9.43
N MET A 122 3.42 10.96 10.68
CA MET A 122 3.86 12.25 11.19
C MET A 122 5.10 12.11 12.06
N GLY A 123 6.14 12.89 11.77
CA GLY A 123 7.38 12.94 12.54
C GLY A 123 8.59 12.38 11.77
N PRO A 124 9.78 12.38 12.41
CA PRO A 124 10.97 11.82 11.80
C PRO A 124 10.75 10.35 11.43
N PHE A 125 11.56 9.84 10.50
CA PHE A 125 11.40 8.49 10.01
C PHE A 125 11.40 7.45 11.14
N ASP A 126 12.29 7.58 12.12
CA ASP A 126 12.30 6.75 13.31
C ASP A 126 11.47 7.37 14.44
N ASN A 127 10.67 6.55 15.11
CA ASN A 127 9.81 6.96 16.24
C ASN A 127 8.76 8.04 15.90
N GLY A 128 8.38 8.16 14.63
CA GLY A 128 7.19 8.91 14.24
C GLY A 128 5.91 8.11 14.52
N ILE A 129 4.78 8.77 14.26
CA ILE A 129 3.44 8.32 14.64
C ILE A 129 2.49 8.40 13.45
N PHE A 130 1.54 7.50 13.34
CA PHE A 130 0.40 7.61 12.44
C PHE A 130 -0.72 8.40 13.11
N GLN A 131 -1.13 9.49 12.46
CA GLN A 131 -2.29 10.32 12.80
C GLN A 131 -3.03 10.74 11.53
N PRO A 132 -3.88 9.86 10.97
CA PRO A 132 -4.46 10.06 9.65
C PRO A 132 -5.32 11.33 9.56
N ALA A 133 -6.05 11.69 10.61
CA ALA A 133 -6.87 12.90 10.64
C ALA A 133 -6.06 14.19 10.45
N LEU A 134 -5.04 14.41 11.29
CA LEU A 134 -4.19 15.60 11.23
C LEU A 134 -3.32 15.60 9.95
N PHE A 135 -2.81 14.43 9.57
CA PHE A 135 -2.08 14.24 8.32
C PHE A 135 -2.92 14.67 7.12
N LEU A 136 -4.13 14.11 6.96
CA LEU A 136 -4.98 14.36 5.80
C LEU A 136 -5.50 15.80 5.77
N GLN A 137 -5.84 16.36 6.93
CA GLN A 137 -6.19 17.77 7.02
C GLN A 137 -5.09 18.67 6.45
N LYS A 138 -3.83 18.41 6.79
CA LYS A 138 -2.67 19.18 6.30
C LYS A 138 -2.35 18.86 4.84
N ALA A 139 -2.25 17.59 4.48
CA ALA A 139 -1.87 17.15 3.15
C ALA A 139 -2.88 17.61 2.09
N LEU A 140 -4.19 17.46 2.34
CA LEU A 140 -5.23 17.88 1.39
C LEU A 140 -5.30 19.40 1.23
N ARG A 141 -5.03 20.16 2.30
CA ARG A 141 -4.89 21.64 2.25
C ARG A 141 -3.70 22.07 1.41
N ALA A 142 -2.56 21.38 1.57
CA ALA A 142 -1.36 21.60 0.76
C ALA A 142 -1.52 21.15 -0.71
N GLY A 143 -2.66 20.56 -1.09
CA GLY A 143 -2.94 20.13 -2.45
C GLY A 143 -2.49 18.72 -2.79
N CYS A 144 -2.11 17.89 -1.81
CA CYS A 144 -1.81 16.49 -2.08
C CYS A 144 -3.08 15.79 -2.61
N ARG A 145 -2.97 15.05 -3.72
CA ARG A 145 -4.10 14.29 -4.28
C ARG A 145 -3.78 12.82 -4.54
N SER A 146 -2.59 12.38 -4.14
CA SER A 146 -2.15 11.00 -4.28
C SER A 146 -1.50 10.51 -2.98
N PHE A 147 -1.88 9.31 -2.53
CA PHE A 147 -1.47 8.75 -1.25
C PHE A 147 -1.04 7.29 -1.40
N VAL A 148 0.13 6.95 -0.87
CA VAL A 148 0.65 5.58 -0.83
C VAL A 148 0.50 5.01 0.58
N LEU A 149 -0.23 3.92 0.69
CA LEU A 149 -0.48 3.18 1.92
C LEU A 149 0.33 1.88 1.88
N PRO A 150 1.49 1.82 2.54
CA PRO A 150 2.22 0.57 2.70
C PRO A 150 1.49 -0.32 3.70
N ILE A 151 0.81 -1.34 3.19
CA ILE A 151 0.01 -2.30 3.94
C ILE A 151 0.85 -3.55 4.18
N SER A 152 0.99 -3.90 5.45
CA SER A 152 1.65 -5.11 5.92
C SER A 152 0.86 -5.77 7.05
N THR A 153 1.42 -6.82 7.63
CA THR A 153 0.96 -7.45 8.88
C THR A 153 2.12 -7.59 9.87
N TYR A 154 1.81 -7.82 11.12
CA TYR A 154 2.78 -8.20 12.15
C TYR A 154 2.19 -9.25 13.08
N LYS A 155 3.08 -10.02 13.70
CA LYS A 155 2.77 -10.96 14.76
C LYS A 155 3.57 -10.54 15.99
N ASP A 156 2.96 -9.73 16.84
CA ASP A 156 3.59 -9.21 18.07
C ASP A 156 2.52 -9.01 19.14
N ASP A 157 2.63 -9.78 20.22
CA ASP A 157 1.70 -9.74 21.35
C ASP A 157 1.78 -8.45 22.17
N ASN A 158 2.83 -7.64 22.00
CA ASN A 158 2.99 -6.36 22.68
C ASN A 158 2.36 -5.19 21.89
N LYS A 159 2.05 -5.38 20.60
CA LYS A 159 1.38 -4.38 19.75
C LYS A 159 -0.14 -4.62 19.74
N ARG A 160 -0.85 -3.96 20.67
CA ARG A 160 -2.29 -4.16 20.89
C ARG A 160 -3.14 -2.91 20.58
N PRO A 161 -4.43 -3.10 20.22
CA PRO A 161 -5.40 -2.02 20.19
C PRO A 161 -5.50 -1.25 21.52
N PRO A 162 -5.87 0.04 21.49
CA PRO A 162 -6.28 0.83 20.33
C PRO A 162 -5.12 1.50 19.56
N ILE A 163 -3.89 1.41 20.08
CA ILE A 163 -2.72 2.07 19.49
C ILE A 163 -2.26 1.36 18.21
N TRP A 164 -2.50 0.07 18.13
CA TRP A 164 -2.13 -0.78 17.01
C TRP A 164 -3.36 -1.53 16.49
N PRO A 165 -3.42 -1.87 15.18
CA PRO A 165 -4.37 -2.86 14.68
C PRO A 165 -4.27 -4.20 15.41
N TYR A 166 -5.22 -5.11 15.16
CA TYR A 166 -5.07 -6.47 15.67
C TYR A 166 -3.91 -7.18 14.97
N SER A 167 -3.12 -7.93 15.74
CA SER A 167 -2.06 -8.81 15.21
C SER A 167 -2.61 -9.73 14.10
N GLY A 168 -1.84 -9.89 13.02
CA GLY A 168 -2.26 -10.67 11.85
C GLY A 168 -3.21 -9.96 10.88
N LYS A 169 -3.79 -8.81 11.23
CA LYS A 169 -4.66 -8.02 10.33
C LYS A 169 -3.87 -7.02 9.47
N PRO A 170 -4.45 -6.49 8.38
CA PRO A 170 -3.85 -5.40 7.61
C PRO A 170 -3.55 -4.20 8.50
N ALA A 171 -2.32 -3.72 8.40
CA ALA A 171 -1.82 -2.59 9.16
C ALA A 171 -0.92 -1.72 8.29
N ILE A 172 -1.07 -0.41 8.44
CA ILE A 172 -0.16 0.59 7.91
C ILE A 172 0.83 0.92 9.01
N VAL A 173 2.10 0.63 8.75
CA VAL A 173 3.22 0.79 9.69
C VAL A 173 4.44 1.32 8.95
N CYS A 174 5.33 2.01 9.65
CA CYS A 174 6.61 2.43 9.08
C CYS A 174 7.65 1.33 9.36
N ARG A 175 8.30 0.82 8.32
CA ARG A 175 9.38 -0.16 8.43
C ARG A 175 10.67 0.40 7.86
N ASN A 176 11.79 0.08 8.48
CA ASN A 176 13.09 0.34 7.88
C ASN A 176 13.47 -0.74 6.84
N THR A 177 14.62 -0.57 6.20
CA THR A 177 15.15 -1.49 5.17
C THR A 177 15.41 -2.92 5.68
N THR A 178 15.56 -3.10 6.99
CA THR A 178 15.67 -4.43 7.62
C THR A 178 14.32 -5.09 7.92
N GLY A 179 13.21 -4.38 7.68
CA GLY A 179 11.86 -4.87 7.96
C GLY A 179 11.30 -4.57 9.33
N ASN A 180 12.12 -3.98 10.21
CA ASN A 180 11.71 -3.67 11.56
C ASN A 180 10.72 -2.51 11.56
N ILE A 181 9.65 -2.64 12.34
CA ILE A 181 8.70 -1.54 12.55
C ILE A 181 9.39 -0.47 13.41
N VAL A 182 9.48 0.74 12.87
CA VAL A 182 10.13 1.90 13.52
C VAL A 182 9.13 2.99 13.93
N SER A 183 7.87 2.88 13.50
CA SER A 183 6.79 3.73 14.00
C SER A 183 6.40 3.35 15.42
N MET A 184 5.96 4.34 16.21
CA MET A 184 5.52 4.12 17.58
C MET A 184 4.10 3.55 17.69
N ASN A 185 3.33 3.64 16.61
CA ASN A 185 2.00 3.06 16.47
C ASN A 185 1.79 2.58 15.03
N GLY A 186 0.62 1.99 14.77
CA GLY A 186 0.14 1.65 13.43
C GLY A 186 -1.32 2.05 13.30
N ILE A 187 -1.83 2.07 12.07
CA ILE A 187 -3.26 2.31 11.81
C ILE A 187 -3.83 1.24 10.90
N SER A 188 -5.14 1.02 11.00
CA SER A 188 -5.85 0.19 10.01
C SER A 188 -6.07 0.98 8.72
N VAL A 189 -6.40 0.28 7.63
CA VAL A 189 -6.85 0.96 6.41
C VAL A 189 -8.15 1.72 6.68
N PHE A 190 -9.01 1.18 7.56
CA PHE A 190 -10.26 1.81 7.97
C PHE A 190 -10.05 3.17 8.64
N ASP A 191 -9.08 3.29 9.54
CA ASP A 191 -8.79 4.56 10.22
C ASP A 191 -8.37 5.65 9.22
N PHE A 192 -7.54 5.27 8.22
CA PHE A 192 -7.13 6.18 7.16
C PHE A 192 -8.30 6.57 6.26
N THR A 193 -9.10 5.61 5.78
CA THR A 193 -10.21 5.88 4.86
C THR A 193 -11.34 6.66 5.54
N LYS A 194 -11.60 6.40 6.83
CA LYS A 194 -12.53 7.19 7.65
C LYS A 194 -12.07 8.64 7.76
N ALA A 195 -10.80 8.87 8.08
CA ALA A 195 -10.24 10.22 8.10
C ALA A 195 -10.28 10.86 6.70
N LEU A 196 -10.02 10.10 5.64
CA LEU A 196 -10.08 10.60 4.27
C LEU A 196 -11.49 11.06 3.91
N SER A 197 -12.52 10.27 4.23
CA SER A 197 -13.90 10.67 4.02
C SER A 197 -14.27 11.95 4.79
N GLN A 198 -13.72 12.15 5.99
CA GLN A 198 -13.98 13.33 6.81
C GLN A 198 -13.31 14.59 6.27
N TYR A 199 -12.06 14.48 5.81
CA TYR A 199 -11.24 15.62 5.39
C TYR A 199 -11.15 15.81 3.87
N TYR A 200 -11.83 14.99 3.08
CA TYR A 200 -11.81 15.02 1.62
C TYR A 200 -12.00 16.44 1.03
N THR A 201 -12.88 17.24 1.64
CA THR A 201 -13.20 18.62 1.22
C THR A 201 -12.40 19.69 1.97
N ALA A 202 -11.32 19.33 2.66
CA ALA A 202 -10.54 20.26 3.48
C ALA A 202 -9.94 21.43 2.67
N ASN A 203 -9.75 21.26 1.37
CA ASN A 203 -9.49 22.34 0.42
C ASN A 203 -10.67 22.47 -0.55
N GLY A 204 -11.50 23.49 -0.35
CA GLY A 204 -12.70 23.73 -1.17
C GLY A 204 -12.41 23.96 -2.65
N ALA A 205 -11.28 24.59 -2.99
CA ALA A 205 -10.89 24.86 -4.38
C ALA A 205 -10.60 23.59 -5.20
N GLN A 206 -10.23 22.52 -4.49
CA GLN A 206 -9.78 21.26 -5.06
C GLN A 206 -10.64 20.07 -4.59
N ALA A 207 -11.82 20.33 -4.01
CA ALA A 207 -12.68 19.31 -3.41
C ALA A 207 -13.33 18.39 -4.45
N LYS A 208 -13.30 18.77 -5.74
CA LYS A 208 -13.87 17.99 -6.85
C LYS A 208 -12.79 17.26 -7.68
N GLU A 209 -11.53 17.44 -7.33
CA GLU A 209 -10.44 16.78 -8.03
C GLU A 209 -10.41 15.29 -7.68
N PRO A 210 -9.97 14.41 -8.60
CA PRO A 210 -9.79 13.01 -8.29
C PRO A 210 -8.74 12.82 -7.18
N LEU A 211 -8.82 11.68 -6.51
CA LEU A 211 -7.78 11.21 -5.61
C LEU A 211 -7.22 9.90 -6.10
N LEU A 212 -5.91 9.73 -6.00
CA LEU A 212 -5.26 8.46 -6.26
C LEU A 212 -4.86 7.80 -4.94
N LEU A 213 -5.29 6.55 -4.77
CA LEU A 213 -5.01 5.78 -3.56
C LEU A 213 -4.22 4.52 -3.95
N PHE A 214 -2.96 4.46 -3.55
CA PHE A 214 -2.08 3.32 -3.80
C PHE A 214 -2.10 2.40 -2.58
N LEU A 215 -2.79 1.27 -2.69
CA LEU A 215 -2.79 0.19 -1.71
C LEU A 215 -1.60 -0.72 -2.00
N HIS A 216 -0.50 -0.47 -1.30
CA HIS A 216 0.80 -1.10 -1.56
C HIS A 216 1.06 -2.25 -0.61
N GLN A 217 1.07 -3.47 -1.13
CA GLN A 217 1.57 -4.64 -0.43
C GLN A 217 3.07 -4.49 -0.16
N VAL A 218 3.46 -4.61 1.11
CA VAL A 218 4.87 -4.61 1.53
C VAL A 218 5.37 -6.03 1.72
N ASP A 219 6.19 -6.49 0.78
CA ASP A 219 6.82 -7.81 0.87
C ASP A 219 8.00 -7.82 1.86
N PRO A 220 8.28 -8.95 2.53
CA PRO A 220 7.50 -10.19 2.62
C PRO A 220 6.50 -10.17 3.80
N TYR A 221 6.00 -9.00 4.21
CA TYR A 221 5.22 -8.82 5.44
C TYR A 221 3.72 -8.95 5.23
N VAL A 222 3.29 -9.77 4.27
CA VAL A 222 1.88 -10.16 4.06
C VAL A 222 1.82 -11.68 3.90
N PRO A 223 0.64 -12.32 4.05
CA PRO A 223 0.52 -13.75 3.77
C PRO A 223 1.00 -14.09 2.36
N ASP A 224 1.70 -15.20 2.19
CA ASP A 224 2.19 -15.62 0.88
C ASP A 224 0.99 -15.97 -0.05
N PRO A 225 0.87 -15.37 -1.25
CA PRO A 225 -0.28 -15.59 -2.12
C PRO A 225 -0.38 -17.02 -2.68
N VAL A 226 0.70 -17.82 -2.59
CA VAL A 226 0.76 -19.21 -3.04
C VAL A 226 0.66 -20.18 -1.86
N LYS A 227 1.50 -19.99 -0.83
CA LYS A 227 1.57 -20.92 0.32
C LYS A 227 0.46 -20.69 1.34
N GLU A 228 -0.01 -19.45 1.48
CA GLU A 228 -1.02 -19.02 2.46
C GLU A 228 -2.20 -18.35 1.74
N GLU A 229 -2.59 -18.89 0.58
CA GLU A 229 -3.56 -18.26 -0.33
C GLU A 229 -4.88 -17.88 0.36
N ARG A 230 -5.41 -18.74 1.24
CA ARG A 230 -6.65 -18.45 1.98
C ARG A 230 -6.47 -17.27 2.94
N GLN A 231 -5.35 -17.23 3.67
CA GLN A 231 -5.02 -16.12 4.57
C GLN A 231 -4.82 -14.84 3.76
N TYR A 232 -4.19 -14.92 2.59
CA TYR A 232 -4.03 -13.80 1.67
C TYR A 232 -5.38 -13.28 1.13
N ALA A 233 -6.30 -14.18 0.77
CA ALA A 233 -7.67 -13.82 0.36
C ALA A 233 -8.44 -13.13 1.51
N MET A 234 -8.36 -13.68 2.73
CA MET A 234 -8.95 -13.07 3.92
C MET A 234 -8.33 -11.71 4.26
N PHE A 235 -7.02 -11.55 4.03
CA PHE A 235 -6.29 -10.30 4.22
C PHE A 235 -6.80 -9.22 3.25
N MET A 236 -6.95 -9.55 1.97
CA MET A 236 -7.53 -8.64 0.96
C MET A 236 -9.01 -8.34 1.21
N HIS A 237 -9.79 -9.32 1.66
CA HIS A 237 -11.18 -9.12 2.07
C HIS A 237 -11.28 -8.09 3.22
N GLN A 238 -10.39 -8.18 4.21
CA GLN A 238 -10.33 -7.19 5.29
C GLN A 238 -9.97 -5.80 4.78
N ILE A 239 -9.03 -5.68 3.82
CA ILE A 239 -8.73 -4.37 3.18
C ILE A 239 -9.98 -3.83 2.48
N ALA A 240 -10.74 -4.68 1.77
CA ALA A 240 -11.96 -4.27 1.09
C ALA A 240 -13.04 -3.76 2.06
N LEU A 241 -13.23 -4.43 3.20
CA LEU A 241 -14.10 -3.96 4.28
C LEU A 241 -13.64 -2.60 4.83
N ASP A 242 -12.33 -2.44 5.01
CA ASP A 242 -11.73 -1.21 5.51
C ASP A 242 -11.87 -0.01 4.53
N LEU A 243 -12.20 -0.24 3.27
CA LEU A 243 -12.48 0.81 2.27
C LEU A 243 -13.93 1.34 2.33
N GLU A 244 -14.81 0.76 3.15
CA GLU A 244 -16.23 1.15 3.25
C GLU A 244 -16.45 2.67 3.43
N PRO A 245 -15.69 3.39 4.28
CA PRO A 245 -15.90 4.82 4.48
C PRO A 245 -15.81 5.68 3.20
N ILE A 246 -15.09 5.20 2.19
CA ILE A 246 -14.88 5.93 0.92
C ILE A 246 -15.58 5.27 -0.27
N ARG A 247 -16.33 4.19 -0.05
CA ARG A 247 -16.90 3.33 -1.10
C ARG A 247 -17.74 4.08 -2.14
N ASN A 248 -18.48 5.11 -1.72
CA ASN A 248 -19.34 5.90 -2.61
C ASN A 248 -18.57 6.82 -3.55
N ARG A 249 -17.29 7.09 -3.26
CA ARG A 249 -16.40 7.89 -4.11
C ARG A 249 -15.48 7.04 -4.97
N CYS A 250 -15.31 5.76 -4.67
CA CYS A 250 -14.49 4.87 -5.47
C CYS A 250 -15.01 4.76 -6.92
N LEU A 251 -14.10 4.80 -7.87
CA LEU A 251 -14.40 4.66 -9.29
C LEU A 251 -14.82 3.21 -9.60
N LYS A 252 -16.10 3.00 -9.90
CA LYS A 252 -16.63 1.66 -10.25
C LYS A 252 -17.00 1.52 -11.71
N THR A 253 -17.59 2.57 -12.28
CA THR A 253 -18.11 2.57 -13.64
C THR A 253 -17.80 3.88 -14.34
N ILE A 254 -17.60 3.84 -15.65
CA ILE A 254 -17.43 5.03 -16.50
C ILE A 254 -18.25 4.89 -17.77
N GLY A 255 -19.24 5.77 -17.96
CA GLY A 255 -19.98 5.96 -19.21
C GLY A 255 -20.19 4.69 -20.02
N GLN A 256 -19.66 4.68 -21.25
CA GLN A 256 -19.73 3.55 -22.18
C GLN A 256 -18.74 2.41 -21.90
N LEU A 257 -17.71 2.63 -21.06
CA LEU A 257 -16.77 1.58 -20.68
C LEU A 257 -17.39 0.57 -19.71
N GLY A 258 -18.49 0.93 -19.05
CA GLY A 258 -19.14 0.08 -18.06
C GLY A 258 -18.28 -0.04 -16.81
N SER A 259 -18.13 -1.26 -16.29
CA SER A 259 -17.32 -1.54 -15.10
C SER A 259 -15.83 -1.37 -15.37
N VAL A 260 -15.13 -0.67 -14.47
CA VAL A 260 -13.70 -0.36 -14.57
C VAL A 260 -12.90 -0.85 -13.35
N VAL A 261 -13.44 -1.84 -12.64
CA VAL A 261 -12.80 -2.49 -11.49
C VAL A 261 -12.09 -3.78 -11.92
N GLY A 262 -11.35 -4.39 -11.00
CA GLY A 262 -10.60 -5.62 -11.25
C GLY A 262 -9.37 -5.46 -12.16
N ALA A 263 -8.92 -4.21 -12.36
CA ALA A 263 -7.84 -3.85 -13.29
C ALA A 263 -8.08 -4.36 -14.73
N THR A 264 -9.33 -4.29 -15.21
CA THR A 264 -9.72 -4.84 -16.53
C THR A 264 -9.64 -3.82 -17.66
N LYS A 265 -9.61 -2.52 -17.35
CA LYS A 265 -9.68 -1.40 -18.30
C LYS A 265 -8.60 -0.35 -18.06
N GLU A 266 -7.45 -0.77 -17.54
CA GLU A 266 -6.35 0.13 -17.14
C GLU A 266 -5.92 1.08 -18.26
N ASN A 267 -5.64 0.53 -19.45
CA ASN A 267 -5.19 1.35 -20.58
C ASN A 267 -6.28 2.35 -21.02
N ASP A 268 -7.54 1.92 -21.07
CA ASP A 268 -8.65 2.80 -21.42
C ASP A 268 -8.82 3.96 -20.42
N LEU A 269 -8.70 3.67 -19.12
CA LEU A 269 -8.72 4.69 -18.07
C LEU A 269 -7.57 5.71 -18.23
N LEU A 270 -6.40 5.26 -18.71
CA LEU A 270 -5.24 6.12 -18.88
C LEU A 270 -5.31 6.98 -20.14
N THR A 271 -5.80 6.44 -21.27
CA THR A 271 -5.63 7.06 -22.60
C THR A 271 -6.94 7.38 -23.32
N ASN A 272 -8.09 6.88 -22.85
CA ASN A 272 -9.37 7.02 -23.54
C ASN A 272 -10.44 7.77 -22.74
N VAL A 273 -10.27 7.91 -21.42
CA VAL A 273 -11.21 8.62 -20.56
C VAL A 273 -10.74 10.05 -20.29
N GLU A 274 -11.58 11.02 -20.63
CA GLU A 274 -11.30 12.43 -20.37
C GLU A 274 -11.25 12.74 -18.86
N LEU A 275 -10.39 13.68 -18.48
CA LEU A 275 -10.19 14.05 -17.07
C LEU A 275 -11.48 14.47 -16.35
N SER A 276 -12.42 15.09 -17.06
CA SER A 276 -13.72 15.52 -16.53
C SER A 276 -14.57 14.39 -15.95
N GLN A 277 -14.35 13.14 -16.38
CA GLN A 277 -15.10 11.98 -15.90
C GLN A 277 -14.59 11.44 -14.56
N PHE A 278 -13.42 11.89 -14.10
CA PHE A 278 -12.84 11.52 -12.81
C PHE A 278 -13.19 12.52 -11.69
N VAL A 279 -14.04 13.50 -11.96
CA VAL A 279 -14.51 14.46 -10.95
C VAL A 279 -15.09 13.73 -9.75
N ASP A 280 -14.56 14.09 -8.58
CA ASP A 280 -14.98 13.55 -7.29
C ASP A 280 -14.85 12.01 -7.18
N LYS A 281 -13.84 11.43 -7.85
CA LYS A 281 -13.56 9.99 -7.83
C LYS A 281 -12.26 9.67 -7.11
N ILE A 282 -12.29 8.58 -6.35
CA ILE A 282 -11.09 7.93 -5.82
C ILE A 282 -10.73 6.77 -6.75
N ILE A 283 -9.54 6.83 -7.32
CA ILE A 283 -8.98 5.83 -8.23
C ILE A 283 -7.99 4.99 -7.42
N ILE A 284 -8.20 3.69 -7.40
CA ILE A 284 -7.41 2.78 -6.56
C ILE A 284 -6.40 2.01 -7.41
N PHE A 285 -5.14 2.16 -7.03
CA PHE A 285 -4.00 1.42 -7.54
C PHE A 285 -3.58 0.38 -6.53
N THR A 286 -3.21 -0.82 -6.97
CA THR A 286 -2.73 -1.87 -6.08
C THR A 286 -1.69 -2.76 -6.73
N ASN A 287 -0.80 -3.39 -5.95
CA ASN A 287 0.05 -4.51 -6.40
C ASN A 287 -0.37 -5.84 -5.74
N PHE A 288 -1.51 -5.88 -5.05
CA PHE A 288 -2.05 -7.13 -4.54
C PHE A 288 -2.50 -8.03 -5.70
N ASN A 289 -2.36 -9.34 -5.57
CA ASN A 289 -2.89 -10.30 -6.53
C ASN A 289 -4.41 -10.46 -6.37
N ILE A 290 -5.16 -9.46 -6.84
CA ILE A 290 -6.62 -9.37 -6.72
C ILE A 290 -7.38 -10.48 -7.44
N LYS A 291 -6.72 -11.25 -8.33
CA LYS A 291 -7.36 -12.38 -9.03
C LYS A 291 -7.60 -13.57 -8.09
N ILE A 292 -6.89 -13.65 -6.96
CA ILE A 292 -7.16 -14.67 -5.94
C ILE A 292 -8.57 -14.47 -5.36
N CYS A 293 -9.00 -13.23 -5.13
CA CYS A 293 -10.32 -12.94 -4.53
C CYS A 293 -11.52 -13.44 -5.34
N VAL A 294 -11.37 -13.66 -6.64
CA VAL A 294 -12.47 -14.07 -7.54
C VAL A 294 -12.48 -15.57 -7.83
N LYS A 295 -11.62 -16.36 -7.17
CA LYS A 295 -11.69 -17.81 -7.24
C LYS A 295 -12.95 -18.30 -6.53
N ASP A 296 -13.59 -19.34 -7.06
CA ASP A 296 -14.82 -19.93 -6.49
C ASP A 296 -14.68 -20.31 -5.01
N ALA A 297 -13.49 -20.78 -4.61
CA ALA A 297 -13.16 -21.12 -3.22
C ALA A 297 -13.33 -19.95 -2.23
N TYR A 298 -13.32 -18.71 -2.73
CA TYR A 298 -13.45 -17.48 -1.94
C TYR A 298 -14.65 -16.63 -2.34
N ALA A 299 -15.60 -17.15 -3.13
CA ALA A 299 -16.78 -16.42 -3.56
C ALA A 299 -17.64 -15.88 -2.40
N GLY A 300 -17.54 -16.49 -1.21
CA GLY A 300 -18.20 -16.00 0.02
C GLY A 300 -17.51 -14.81 0.70
N LEU A 301 -16.32 -14.40 0.26
CA LEU A 301 -15.58 -13.25 0.82
C LEU A 301 -15.99 -11.95 0.12
N THR A 302 -17.17 -11.44 0.45
CA THR A 302 -17.69 -10.17 -0.08
C THR A 302 -17.77 -9.11 1.02
N PRO A 303 -17.29 -7.87 0.81
CA PRO A 303 -16.70 -7.35 -0.42
C PRO A 303 -15.28 -7.86 -0.67
N SER A 304 -14.84 -7.81 -1.92
CA SER A 304 -13.48 -8.18 -2.32
C SER A 304 -12.68 -6.97 -2.83
N LEU A 305 -11.34 -7.01 -2.70
CA LEU A 305 -10.49 -5.92 -3.20
C LEU A 305 -10.59 -5.75 -4.74
N TYR A 306 -11.01 -6.80 -5.44
CA TYR A 306 -11.31 -6.78 -6.88
C TYR A 306 -12.36 -5.72 -7.23
N GLU A 307 -13.38 -5.52 -6.37
CA GLU A 307 -14.46 -4.55 -6.58
C GLU A 307 -14.02 -3.08 -6.44
N TYR A 308 -12.80 -2.84 -5.98
CA TYR A 308 -12.26 -1.51 -5.73
C TYR A 308 -11.08 -1.17 -6.64
N ALA A 309 -10.25 -2.15 -7.01
CA ALA A 309 -9.02 -1.93 -7.76
C ALA A 309 -9.28 -1.49 -9.21
N ASN A 310 -8.85 -0.27 -9.57
CA ASN A 310 -8.89 0.22 -10.96
C ASN A 310 -7.62 -0.15 -11.73
N PHE A 311 -6.48 -0.20 -11.03
CA PHE A 311 -5.17 -0.49 -11.59
C PHE A 311 -4.45 -1.55 -10.77
N ASN A 312 -3.78 -2.48 -11.46
CA ASN A 312 -2.90 -3.47 -10.85
C ASN A 312 -1.47 -3.22 -11.34
N TYR A 313 -0.67 -2.52 -10.53
CA TYR A 313 0.70 -2.18 -10.92
C TYR A 313 1.67 -3.28 -10.55
N LEU A 314 2.60 -3.52 -11.47
CA LEU A 314 3.64 -4.54 -11.31
C LEU A 314 5.02 -3.86 -11.20
N PRO A 315 5.94 -4.42 -10.39
CA PRO A 315 7.32 -3.99 -10.43
C PRO A 315 7.90 -4.24 -11.82
N VAL A 316 8.69 -3.30 -12.32
CA VAL A 316 9.45 -3.53 -13.55
C VAL A 316 10.63 -4.43 -13.22
N VAL A 317 10.73 -5.55 -13.92
CA VAL A 317 11.91 -6.41 -13.91
C VAL A 317 12.74 -6.13 -15.16
N GLU A 318 14.07 -6.17 -15.02
CA GLU A 318 15.03 -5.81 -16.08
C GLU A 318 14.81 -6.57 -17.40
N SER A 319 14.32 -7.82 -17.33
CA SER A 319 13.99 -8.62 -18.53
C SER A 319 12.79 -8.09 -19.33
N GLN A 320 11.88 -7.34 -18.72
CA GLN A 320 10.70 -6.75 -19.38
C GLN A 320 11.00 -5.42 -20.06
N VAL A 321 12.07 -4.76 -19.62
CA VAL A 321 12.51 -3.47 -20.12
C VAL A 321 12.93 -3.55 -21.58
N THR A 322 13.62 -4.63 -21.97
CA THR A 322 14.10 -4.87 -23.34
C THR A 322 12.99 -5.25 -24.31
N GLN A 323 11.86 -5.76 -23.83
CA GLN A 323 10.72 -6.17 -24.65
C GLN A 323 9.72 -5.03 -24.91
N GLY A 324 9.88 -3.88 -24.22
CA GLY A 324 8.96 -2.75 -24.30
C GLY A 324 7.70 -2.99 -23.49
N ILE A 325 7.52 -2.21 -22.43
CA ILE A 325 6.29 -2.23 -21.64
C ILE A 325 5.25 -1.37 -22.37
N THR A 326 4.15 -1.98 -22.80
CA THR A 326 3.18 -1.29 -23.68
C THR A 326 1.87 -0.89 -22.99
N VAL A 327 1.54 -1.46 -21.82
CA VAL A 327 0.22 -1.22 -21.19
C VAL A 327 0.24 -1.25 -19.66
N GLY A 328 -0.64 -0.44 -19.07
CA GLY A 328 -1.04 -0.51 -17.66
C GLY A 328 -0.22 0.40 -16.73
N SER A 329 -0.10 -0.01 -15.47
CA SER A 329 0.66 0.71 -14.44
C SER A 329 1.88 -0.08 -13.98
N ARG A 330 3.00 0.59 -13.68
CA ARG A 330 4.28 0.00 -13.31
C ARG A 330 4.94 0.73 -12.16
N MET A 331 5.69 -0.02 -11.36
CA MET A 331 6.50 0.50 -10.28
C MET A 331 7.99 0.35 -10.62
N LEU A 332 8.72 1.46 -10.57
CA LEU A 332 10.16 1.57 -10.80
C LEU A 332 10.88 1.82 -9.48
N ARG A 333 12.12 1.39 -9.31
CA ARG A 333 12.93 1.91 -8.21
C ARG A 333 13.48 3.27 -8.60
N MET A 334 13.62 4.16 -7.62
CA MET A 334 14.17 5.50 -7.87
C MET A 334 15.59 5.43 -8.45
N THR A 335 16.40 4.48 -7.98
CA THR A 335 17.76 4.24 -8.50
C THR A 335 17.80 3.80 -9.96
N ASP A 336 16.76 3.14 -10.46
CA ASP A 336 16.75 2.54 -11.81
C ASP A 336 16.51 3.56 -12.93
N ILE A 337 16.18 4.80 -12.56
CA ILE A 337 15.85 5.88 -13.49
C ILE A 337 17.11 6.67 -13.87
N SER A 338 17.92 7.01 -12.87
CA SER A 338 19.12 7.82 -13.07
C SER A 338 20.23 6.98 -13.70
N GLY A 339 20.67 7.34 -14.90
CA GLY A 339 21.70 6.58 -15.64
C GLY A 339 21.17 5.31 -16.32
N SER A 340 19.85 5.14 -16.35
CA SER A 340 19.20 4.03 -17.07
C SER A 340 19.50 4.08 -18.57
N LYS A 341 19.74 2.93 -19.18
CA LYS A 341 19.77 2.79 -20.65
C LYS A 341 18.38 2.70 -21.27
N VAL A 342 17.35 2.65 -20.42
CA VAL A 342 15.95 2.53 -20.83
C VAL A 342 15.43 3.88 -21.27
N ASN A 343 14.76 3.89 -22.42
CA ASN A 343 14.06 5.07 -22.89
C ASN A 343 12.72 5.22 -22.15
N TRP A 344 12.79 5.66 -20.89
CA TRP A 344 11.61 5.92 -20.05
C TRP A 344 10.68 6.99 -20.63
N THR A 345 11.24 7.95 -21.37
CA THR A 345 10.50 9.00 -22.08
C THR A 345 9.46 8.41 -23.03
N ASP A 346 9.83 7.40 -23.81
CA ASP A 346 8.89 6.77 -24.75
C ASP A 346 7.95 5.79 -24.07
N GLN A 347 8.45 4.99 -23.12
CA GLN A 347 7.60 4.02 -22.40
C GLN A 347 6.53 4.71 -21.56
N SER A 348 6.84 5.85 -20.94
CA SER A 348 5.89 6.54 -20.08
C SER A 348 4.74 7.19 -20.84
N ARG A 349 4.80 7.33 -22.17
CA ARG A 349 3.73 7.99 -22.94
C ARG A 349 2.37 7.31 -22.78
N ALA A 350 2.33 5.97 -22.73
CA ALA A 350 1.06 5.22 -22.59
C ALA A 350 0.98 4.39 -21.30
N VAL A 351 2.08 4.30 -20.54
CA VAL A 351 2.17 3.49 -19.32
C VAL A 351 2.33 4.40 -18.10
N TRP A 352 1.51 4.15 -17.08
CA TRP A 352 1.62 4.85 -15.81
C TRP A 352 2.82 4.34 -15.03
N HIS A 353 3.78 5.21 -14.71
CA HIS A 353 4.92 4.87 -13.90
C HIS A 353 4.83 5.57 -12.54
N SER A 354 4.98 4.76 -11.49
CA SER A 354 5.22 5.19 -10.13
C SER A 354 6.63 4.77 -9.70
N THR A 355 7.25 5.54 -8.82
CA THR A 355 8.52 5.17 -8.22
C THR A 355 8.31 4.61 -6.81
N LEU A 356 9.18 3.68 -6.42
CA LEU A 356 9.36 3.23 -5.05
C LEU A 356 10.70 3.78 -4.57
N LEU A 357 10.72 4.26 -3.33
CA LEU A 357 11.96 4.59 -2.64
C LEU A 357 12.67 3.29 -2.24
N ASP A 358 13.95 3.17 -2.57
CA ASP A 358 14.77 2.02 -2.17
C ASP A 358 14.91 1.91 -0.65
N ASP A 359 14.95 3.07 0.02
CA ASP A 359 14.89 3.20 1.46
C ASP A 359 13.77 4.18 1.83
N PRO A 360 12.71 3.74 2.53
CA PRO A 360 11.61 4.61 2.94
C PRO A 360 12.03 5.70 3.94
N SER A 361 13.24 5.61 4.52
CA SER A 361 13.84 6.62 5.39
C SER A 361 14.44 7.81 4.67
N ILE A 362 14.77 7.62 3.38
CA ILE A 362 15.47 8.61 2.59
C ILE A 362 14.46 9.35 1.71
N VAL A 363 14.39 10.67 1.89
CA VAL A 363 13.68 11.53 0.93
C VAL A 363 14.56 11.64 -0.31
N PRO A 364 14.03 11.39 -1.53
CA PRO A 364 14.82 11.53 -2.74
C PRO A 364 15.31 12.97 -2.88
N SER A 365 16.50 13.18 -3.44
CA SER A 365 16.96 14.56 -3.68
C SER A 365 16.03 15.27 -4.67
N PRO A 366 15.91 16.62 -4.59
CA PRO A 366 15.12 17.39 -5.56
C PRO A 366 15.51 17.12 -7.02
N ALA A 367 16.80 16.95 -7.29
CA ALA A 367 17.30 16.61 -8.62
C ALA A 367 16.84 15.23 -9.09
N GLN A 368 16.86 14.20 -8.24
CA GLN A 368 16.38 12.87 -8.59
C GLN A 368 14.87 12.88 -8.90
N ALA A 369 14.07 13.51 -8.03
CA ALA A 369 12.63 13.62 -8.24
C ALA A 369 12.31 14.39 -9.54
N PHE A 370 13.00 15.50 -9.80
CA PHE A 370 12.83 16.29 -11.01
C PHE A 370 13.22 15.52 -12.26
N ASN A 371 14.38 14.86 -12.26
CA ASN A 371 14.84 14.04 -13.39
C ASN A 371 13.87 12.89 -13.71
N ALA A 372 13.31 12.24 -12.69
CA ALA A 372 12.27 11.24 -12.89
C ALA A 372 11.05 11.82 -13.61
N MET A 373 10.56 12.97 -13.16
CA MET A 373 9.43 13.64 -13.82
C MET A 373 9.74 14.09 -15.26
N LEU A 374 10.97 14.54 -15.55
CA LEU A 374 11.38 14.89 -16.92
C LEU A 374 11.30 13.71 -17.88
N THR A 375 11.54 12.48 -17.40
CA THR A 375 11.36 11.24 -18.19
C THR A 375 9.89 10.81 -18.34
N GLY A 376 8.96 11.61 -17.79
CA GLY A 376 7.53 11.36 -17.88
C GLY A 376 7.00 10.39 -16.82
N ILE A 377 7.76 10.12 -15.76
CA ILE A 377 7.26 9.35 -14.61
C ILE A 377 6.27 10.21 -13.83
N GLN A 378 5.07 9.67 -13.60
CA GLN A 378 3.94 10.42 -13.06
C GLN A 378 3.98 10.54 -11.53
N CYS A 379 4.33 9.45 -10.85
CA CYS A 379 4.23 9.36 -9.40
C CYS A 379 5.62 9.25 -8.76
N VAL A 380 6.03 10.30 -8.07
CA VAL A 380 7.21 10.29 -7.19
C VAL A 380 6.73 10.45 -5.74
N PRO A 381 6.64 9.37 -4.94
CA PRO A 381 6.23 9.46 -3.55
C PRO A 381 7.25 10.22 -2.69
N ILE A 382 6.77 11.16 -1.89
CA ILE A 382 7.59 11.99 -1.01
C ILE A 382 7.07 11.86 0.42
N SER A 383 7.97 11.75 1.39
CA SER A 383 7.61 11.69 2.82
C SER A 383 7.33 13.10 3.36
N TYR A 384 6.07 13.41 3.68
CA TYR A 384 5.63 14.77 4.06
C TYR A 384 6.33 15.33 5.31
N PHE A 385 6.43 14.52 6.37
CA PHE A 385 6.78 15.00 7.72
C PHE A 385 8.17 14.56 8.20
N SER A 386 8.97 13.91 7.35
CA SER A 386 10.28 13.38 7.75
C SER A 386 11.38 14.45 7.75
N ASN A 387 11.42 15.32 6.73
CA ASN A 387 12.37 16.43 6.64
C ASN A 387 11.87 17.53 5.68
N VAL A 388 11.47 18.66 6.24
CA VAL A 388 10.91 19.81 5.50
C VAL A 388 11.93 20.43 4.54
N GLU A 389 13.21 20.45 4.88
CA GLU A 389 14.27 21.07 4.07
C GLU A 389 14.47 20.33 2.74
N TYR A 390 14.34 19.00 2.73
CA TYR A 390 14.39 18.21 1.50
C TYR A 390 13.04 18.14 0.77
N THR A 391 11.94 18.16 1.53
CA THR A 391 10.60 18.01 0.97
C THR A 391 10.13 19.27 0.24
N LYS A 392 10.43 20.46 0.79
CA LYS A 392 9.99 21.74 0.25
C LYS A 392 10.44 21.98 -1.20
N PRO A 393 11.74 21.84 -1.55
CA PRO A 393 12.18 22.08 -2.93
C PRO A 393 11.56 21.10 -3.93
N ILE A 394 11.25 19.87 -3.51
CA ILE A 394 10.56 18.91 -4.39
C ILE A 394 9.13 19.39 -4.64
N TRP A 395 8.42 19.87 -3.62
CA TRP A 395 7.04 20.35 -3.79
C TRP A 395 6.95 21.64 -4.59
N GLU A 396 7.96 22.50 -4.48
CA GLU A 396 8.04 23.72 -5.29
C GLU A 396 8.04 23.39 -6.79
N THR A 397 8.46 22.18 -7.20
CA THR A 397 8.38 21.76 -8.62
C THR A 397 6.95 21.57 -9.15
N TRP A 398 5.94 21.55 -8.27
CA TRP A 398 4.52 21.56 -8.62
C TRP A 398 3.93 22.97 -8.67
N ASP A 399 4.71 24.03 -8.41
CA ASP A 399 4.28 25.44 -8.50
C ASP A 399 2.98 25.74 -7.72
N GLY A 400 2.77 25.05 -6.60
CA GLY A 400 1.56 25.16 -5.78
C GLY A 400 0.30 24.50 -6.36
N TYR A 401 0.43 23.65 -7.38
CA TYR A 401 -0.67 22.82 -7.89
C TYR A 401 -0.67 21.42 -7.24
N ALA A 402 -1.85 20.82 -7.15
CA ALA A 402 -1.99 19.41 -6.78
C ALA A 402 -1.46 18.44 -7.86
N TRP A 403 -1.42 18.95 -9.09
CA TRP A 403 -1.13 18.21 -10.31
C TRP A 403 -0.15 19.00 -11.15
N LYS A 404 0.79 18.29 -11.76
CA LYS A 404 1.65 18.83 -12.80
C LYS A 404 1.34 18.11 -14.10
N LEU A 405 1.55 18.77 -15.23
CA LEU A 405 1.51 18.10 -16.52
C LEU A 405 2.87 17.48 -16.80
N LYS A 406 2.87 16.32 -17.46
CA LYS A 406 4.08 15.78 -18.08
C LYS A 406 4.78 16.83 -18.95
N GLU A 407 6.08 16.64 -19.15
CA GLU A 407 6.81 17.42 -20.14
C GLU A 407 6.24 17.19 -21.56
N PRO A 408 6.17 18.21 -22.42
CA PRO A 408 5.54 18.08 -23.74
C PRO A 408 6.01 16.87 -24.56
N ALA A 409 7.30 16.52 -24.48
CA ALA A 409 7.89 15.38 -25.19
C ALA A 409 7.44 14.00 -24.67
N THR A 410 6.94 13.92 -23.43
CA THR A 410 6.51 12.67 -22.78
C THR A 410 4.99 12.54 -22.70
N ARG A 411 4.25 13.55 -23.17
CA ARG A 411 2.78 13.54 -23.18
C ARG A 411 2.23 12.54 -24.19
N PHE A 412 1.24 11.78 -23.75
CA PHE A 412 0.33 11.09 -24.62
C PHE A 412 -0.48 12.10 -25.44
N THR A 413 -0.54 11.87 -26.75
CA THR A 413 -1.51 12.54 -27.63
C THR A 413 -2.34 11.45 -28.28
N LYS A 414 -3.65 11.48 -28.08
CA LYS A 414 -4.54 10.48 -28.67
C LYS A 414 -4.45 10.58 -30.20
N PRO A 415 -4.16 9.47 -30.90
CA PRO A 415 -4.14 9.47 -32.36
C PRO A 415 -5.52 9.81 -32.90
N ASP A 416 -5.55 10.39 -34.10
CA ASP A 416 -6.80 10.63 -34.82
C ASP A 416 -7.57 9.32 -34.97
N SER A 417 -8.89 9.39 -34.80
CA SER A 417 -9.74 8.25 -35.15
C SER A 417 -9.50 7.96 -36.62
N ILE A 418 -9.09 6.73 -36.93
CA ILE A 418 -8.93 6.29 -38.30
C ILE A 418 -10.32 6.33 -38.92
N VAL A 419 -10.61 7.39 -39.68
CA VAL A 419 -11.82 7.46 -40.49
C VAL A 419 -11.57 6.48 -41.65
N PRO A 420 -12.34 5.39 -41.77
CA PRO A 420 -12.19 4.49 -42.90
C PRO A 420 -12.27 5.32 -44.19
N ALA A 421 -11.33 5.11 -45.10
CA ALA A 421 -11.40 5.74 -46.40
C ALA A 421 -12.77 5.42 -47.00
N LYS A 422 -13.48 6.44 -47.50
CA LYS A 422 -14.68 6.20 -48.31
C LYS A 422 -14.26 5.23 -49.41
N PRO A 423 -14.90 4.05 -49.54
CA PRO A 423 -14.58 3.13 -50.61
C PRO A 423 -14.65 3.89 -51.93
N GLY A 424 -13.59 3.82 -52.74
CA GLY A 424 -13.64 4.38 -54.09
C GLY A 424 -14.77 3.72 -54.88
N GLU A 425 -15.32 4.40 -55.88
CA GLU A 425 -16.39 3.84 -56.73
C GLU A 425 -15.98 2.48 -57.35
N GLN A 426 -14.68 2.26 -57.57
CA GLN A 426 -14.11 1.00 -58.06
C GLN A 426 -14.16 -0.16 -57.06
N MET A 427 -14.25 0.12 -55.76
CA MET A 427 -14.47 -0.89 -54.70
C MET A 427 -15.95 -1.09 -54.38
N ASN A 428 -16.82 -0.32 -55.02
CA ASN A 428 -18.25 -0.54 -54.96
C ASN A 428 -18.57 -1.68 -55.92
N ALA A 429 -19.05 -2.83 -55.42
CA ALA A 429 -19.51 -3.95 -56.26
C ALA A 429 -20.69 -3.55 -57.19
N ARG A 430 -21.22 -2.33 -57.02
CA ARG A 430 -22.05 -1.64 -58.00
C ARG A 430 -21.18 -0.81 -58.94
N ALA A 431 -20.99 -1.30 -60.17
CA ALA A 431 -20.35 -0.55 -61.24
C ALA A 431 -21.14 0.71 -61.68
N SER A 432 -22.39 0.86 -61.23
CA SER A 432 -23.25 2.02 -61.44
C SER A 432 -24.27 2.15 -60.30
N PRO A 433 -24.69 3.36 -59.89
CA PRO A 433 -25.77 3.56 -58.91
C PRO A 433 -27.09 2.86 -59.27
N GLU A 434 -27.31 2.64 -60.56
CA GLU A 434 -28.52 2.03 -61.14
C GLU A 434 -28.49 0.49 -61.11
N LEU A 435 -27.34 -0.13 -60.82
CA LEU A 435 -27.16 -1.58 -60.84
C LEU A 435 -27.13 -2.16 -59.43
N GLN A 436 -27.64 -3.37 -59.25
CA GLN A 436 -27.44 -4.14 -58.03
C GLN A 436 -26.04 -4.76 -57.98
N PRO A 437 -25.50 -5.07 -56.78
CA PRO A 437 -24.21 -5.77 -56.67
C PRO A 437 -24.21 -7.06 -57.49
N GLY A 438 -23.24 -7.22 -58.40
CA GLY A 438 -23.11 -8.39 -59.28
C GLY A 438 -23.74 -8.26 -60.67
N GLN A 439 -24.34 -7.12 -61.01
CA GLN A 439 -24.84 -6.86 -62.37
C GLN A 439 -23.80 -6.14 -63.23
N VAL A 440 -23.64 -6.60 -64.48
CA VAL A 440 -22.81 -5.94 -65.50
C VAL A 440 -23.75 -5.29 -66.51
N LYS A 441 -23.56 -3.99 -66.80
CA LYS A 441 -24.25 -3.33 -67.90
C LYS A 441 -23.64 -3.82 -69.21
N ILE A 442 -24.43 -4.53 -70.01
CA ILE A 442 -24.02 -4.94 -71.36
C ILE A 442 -24.48 -3.85 -72.33
N GLY A 443 -23.53 -3.08 -72.87
CA GLY A 443 -23.74 -2.13 -73.97
C GLY A 443 -23.19 -0.73 -73.73
N GLU A 444 -22.14 -0.36 -74.48
CA GLU A 444 -22.29 0.33 -75.77
C GLU A 444 -21.49 -0.41 -76.85
#